data_AF-A0A7S1RYP5-F1
#
_entry.id   AF-A0A7S1RYP5-F1
#
_cell.length_a   1.000
_cell.length_b   1.000
_cell.length_c   1.000
_cell.angle_alpha   90.00
_cell.angle_beta   90.00
_cell.angle_gamma   90.00
#
_symmetry.space_group_name_H-M   'P 1'
#
loop_
_entity.id
_entity.type
_entity.pdbx_description
1 polymer ?
#
loop_
_entity_poly.entity_id
_entity_poly.type
_entity_poly.pdbx_seq_one_letter_code
_entity_poly.pdbx_strand_id
1 'polypeptide(L)'
;GKPGQTFGLRPPLRNSWEEAMHQQTLRLREERPDADITGLLWQCGETRCACPGATLLHRLVGVVYRPESERESHCTAAELSEMYDAVVHVDATTPLTPEP
;
A
#
# COMPACT_ATOMS: atom_id res chain seq x y z
N GLY A 1 14.91 14.87 21.62
CA GLY A 1 14.14 15.19 20.40
C GLY A 1 12.68 15.42 20.78
N LYS A 2 11.85 15.96 19.88
CA LYS A 2 10.39 15.94 20.12
C LYS A 2 9.92 14.47 20.23
N PRO A 3 8.93 14.16 21.08
CA PRO A 3 8.37 12.81 21.14
C PRO A 3 7.85 12.39 19.76
N GLY A 4 7.93 11.08 19.47
CA GLY A 4 7.39 10.51 18.24
C GLY A 4 5.90 10.82 18.11
N GLN A 5 5.47 11.13 16.90
CA GLN A 5 4.06 11.37 16.58
C GLN A 5 3.57 10.26 15.67
N THR A 6 2.39 9.71 15.97
CA THR A 6 1.71 8.74 15.11
C THR A 6 0.80 9.47 14.14
N PHE A 7 0.84 9.08 12.87
CA PHE A 7 -0.04 9.61 11.84
C PHE A 7 -0.84 8.47 11.20
N GLY A 8 -2.14 8.69 10.99
CA GLY A 8 -2.92 7.87 10.07
C GLY A 8 -2.60 8.28 8.64
N LEU A 9 -2.45 7.29 7.75
CA LEU A 9 -2.29 7.57 6.32
C LEU A 9 -3.61 8.10 5.75
N ARG A 10 -3.49 8.99 4.75
CA ARG A 10 -4.65 9.42 3.95
C ARG A 10 -5.21 8.21 3.18
N PRO A 11 -6.50 8.27 2.75
CA PRO A 11 -7.06 7.26 1.87
C PRO A 11 -6.17 7.02 0.63
N PRO A 12 -6.29 5.85 -0.03
CA PRO A 12 -5.51 5.55 -1.22
C PRO A 12 -5.67 6.64 -2.28
N LEU A 13 -4.56 7.02 -2.91
CA LEU A 13 -4.61 8.00 -4.00
C LEU A 13 -5.27 7.38 -5.24
N ARG A 14 -6.00 8.19 -6.00
CA ARG A 14 -6.53 7.75 -7.30
C ARG A 14 -5.39 7.33 -8.24
N ASN A 15 -5.62 6.28 -9.01
CA ASN A 15 -4.64 5.68 -9.93
C ASN A 15 -3.33 5.30 -9.22
N SER A 16 -3.45 4.75 -8.01
CA SER A 16 -2.31 4.19 -7.26
C SER A 16 -2.41 2.69 -7.13
N TRP A 17 -1.28 2.05 -6.88
CA TRP A 17 -1.23 0.64 -6.52
C TRP A 17 -2.00 0.34 -5.23
N GLU A 18 -1.96 1.25 -4.26
CA GLU A 18 -2.72 1.17 -3.01
C GLU A 18 -4.24 1.13 -3.28
N GLU A 19 -4.75 1.99 -4.17
CA GLU A 19 -6.17 1.99 -4.55
C GLU A 19 -6.55 0.69 -5.27
N ALA A 20 -5.72 0.23 -6.22
CA ALA A 20 -5.98 -1.00 -6.96
C ALA A 20 -6.07 -2.22 -6.03
N MET A 21 -5.13 -2.36 -5.08
CA MET A 21 -5.12 -3.46 -4.13
C MET A 21 -6.25 -3.37 -3.09
N HIS A 22 -6.58 -2.16 -2.65
CA HIS A 22 -7.72 -1.93 -1.76
C HIS A 22 -9.04 -2.36 -2.43
N GLN A 23 -9.29 -1.92 -3.66
CA GLN A 23 -10.49 -2.29 -4.42
C GLN A 23 -10.58 -3.81 -4.64
N GLN A 24 -9.46 -4.45 -4.96
CA GLN A 24 -9.44 -5.92 -5.10
C GLN A 24 -9.73 -6.63 -3.78
N THR A 25 -9.25 -6.09 -2.64
CA THR A 25 -9.57 -6.65 -1.32
C THR A 25 -11.06 -6.52 -1.00
N LEU A 26 -11.67 -5.35 -1.26
CA LEU A 26 -13.11 -5.14 -1.07
C LEU A 26 -13.94 -6.10 -1.91
N ARG A 27 -13.59 -6.25 -3.19
CA ARG A 27 -14.25 -7.19 -4.09
C ARG A 27 -14.22 -8.62 -3.55
N LEU A 28 -13.06 -9.08 -3.06
CA LEU A 28 -12.96 -10.43 -2.49
C LEU A 28 -13.82 -10.60 -1.24
N ARG A 29 -13.92 -9.57 -0.38
CA ARG A 29 -14.82 -9.58 0.78
C ARG A 29 -16.28 -9.70 0.37
N GLU A 30 -16.68 -9.01 -0.70
CA GLU A 30 -18.04 -9.12 -1.27
C GLU A 30 -18.31 -10.52 -1.85
N GLU A 31 -17.34 -11.09 -2.58
CA GLU A 31 -17.44 -12.43 -3.17
C GLU A 31 -17.40 -13.56 -2.12
N ARG A 32 -16.79 -13.30 -0.95
CA ARG A 32 -16.55 -14.28 0.12
C ARG A 32 -16.88 -13.68 1.49
N PRO A 33 -18.16 -13.42 1.80
CA PRO A 33 -18.55 -12.74 3.03
C PRO A 33 -18.22 -13.54 4.31
N ASP A 34 -18.11 -14.86 4.21
CA ASP A 34 -17.76 -15.74 5.32
C ASP A 34 -16.24 -15.86 5.55
N ALA A 35 -15.41 -15.26 4.69
CA ALA A 35 -13.97 -15.30 4.81
C ALA A 35 -13.43 -14.03 5.46
N ASP A 36 -12.53 -14.18 6.44
CA ASP A 36 -11.82 -13.06 7.06
C ASP A 36 -10.65 -12.61 6.18
N ILE A 37 -10.93 -11.77 5.19
CA ILE A 37 -9.94 -11.29 4.23
C ILE A 37 -9.34 -9.98 4.71
N THR A 38 -8.07 -10.02 5.12
CA THR A 38 -7.32 -8.84 5.60
C THR A 38 -6.45 -8.15 4.53
N GLY A 39 -6.30 -8.77 3.36
CA GLY A 39 -5.40 -8.26 2.32
C GLY A 39 -5.08 -9.30 1.26
N LEU A 40 -3.98 -9.09 0.54
CA LEU A 40 -3.58 -9.87 -0.63
C LEU A 40 -2.11 -10.29 -0.52
N LEU A 41 -1.81 -11.51 -0.95
CA LEU A 41 -0.46 -11.90 -1.32
C LEU A 41 -0.41 -11.98 -2.84
N TRP A 42 0.34 -11.08 -3.46
CA TRP A 42 0.61 -11.15 -4.88
C TRP A 42 1.92 -11.92 -5.09
N GLN A 43 1.79 -13.18 -5.50
CA GLN A 43 2.93 -13.93 -5.98
C GLN A 43 3.34 -13.38 -7.33
N CYS A 44 4.54 -12.84 -7.37
CA CYS A 44 5.24 -12.55 -8.60
C CYS A 44 5.86 -13.88 -9.11
N GLY A 45 5.89 -14.10 -10.42
CA GLY A 45 6.53 -15.29 -11.00
C GLY A 45 8.05 -15.28 -10.79
N GLU A 46 8.78 -16.28 -11.32
CA GLU A 46 10.22 -16.50 -11.08
C GLU A 46 11.15 -15.30 -11.40
N THR A 47 10.68 -14.27 -12.12
CA THR A 47 11.48 -13.08 -12.45
C THR A 47 10.76 -11.74 -12.39
N ARG A 48 9.43 -11.67 -12.15
CA ARG A 48 8.67 -10.40 -12.13
C ARG A 48 7.28 -10.55 -11.52
N CYS A 49 6.74 -9.44 -11.03
CA CYS A 49 5.37 -9.42 -10.54
C CYS A 49 4.29 -9.70 -11.58
N ALA A 50 3.30 -10.53 -11.24
CA ALA A 50 2.11 -10.81 -12.05
C ALA A 50 1.12 -9.62 -12.09
N CYS A 51 1.55 -8.47 -11.59
CA CYS A 51 0.90 -7.19 -11.80
C CYS A 51 0.84 -6.92 -13.31
N PRO A 52 -0.22 -6.27 -13.84
CA PRO A 52 -0.15 -5.69 -15.18
C PRO A 52 1.09 -4.79 -15.26
N GLY A 53 1.82 -4.79 -16.39
CA GLY A 53 2.95 -3.89 -16.67
C GLY A 53 2.50 -2.43 -16.80
N ALA A 54 1.87 -1.91 -15.75
CA ALA A 54 1.24 -0.62 -15.65
C ALA A 54 2.09 0.24 -14.71
N THR A 55 2.24 1.52 -15.08
CA THR A 55 2.84 2.51 -14.19
C THR A 55 1.73 3.24 -13.45
N LEU A 56 1.62 3.01 -12.15
CA LEU A 56 0.68 3.69 -11.25
C LEU A 56 1.45 4.44 -10.16
N LEU A 57 0.76 5.29 -9.40
CA LEU A 57 1.35 5.92 -8.23
C LEU A 57 1.62 4.87 -7.14
N HIS A 58 2.82 4.93 -6.56
CA HIS A 58 3.26 4.13 -5.43
C HIS A 58 3.62 5.04 -4.27
N ARG A 59 2.96 4.84 -3.13
CA ARG A 59 3.15 5.66 -1.92
C ARG A 59 4.26 5.05 -1.06
N LEU A 60 5.29 5.84 -0.79
CA LEU A 60 6.49 5.50 -0.05
C LEU A 60 6.59 6.40 1.19
N VAL A 61 6.07 5.92 2.31
CA VAL A 61 6.18 6.59 3.61
C VAL A 61 7.21 5.86 4.46
N GLY A 62 8.31 6.56 4.77
CA GLY A 62 9.36 6.05 5.66
C GLY A 62 9.22 6.61 7.07
N VAL A 63 10.35 6.97 7.68
CA VAL A 63 10.40 7.55 9.04
C VAL A 63 9.71 8.92 9.13
N VAL A 64 9.73 9.70 8.05
CA VAL A 64 9.11 11.02 7.99
C VAL A 64 7.90 10.95 7.09
N TYR A 65 6.76 11.39 7.61
CA TYR A 65 5.53 11.55 6.85
C TYR A 65 5.11 13.02 6.83
N ARG A 66 4.90 13.57 5.63
CA ARG A 66 4.42 14.94 5.40
C ARG A 66 3.07 14.91 4.70
N PRO A 67 1.94 14.89 5.43
CA PRO A 67 0.63 14.76 4.82
C PRO A 67 0.29 15.96 3.91
N GLU A 68 0.75 17.17 4.23
CA GLU A 68 0.43 18.39 3.50
C GLU A 68 0.97 18.36 2.05
N SER A 69 2.06 17.65 1.82
CA SER A 69 2.74 17.52 0.52
C SER A 69 2.89 16.04 0.11
N GLU A 70 1.97 15.18 0.54
CA GLU A 70 2.09 13.72 0.39
C GLU A 70 2.28 13.29 -1.07
N ARG A 71 1.52 13.90 -1.98
CA ARG A 71 1.58 13.54 -3.40
C ARG A 71 2.96 13.83 -4.00
N GLU A 72 3.54 14.97 -3.65
CA GLU A 72 4.84 15.40 -4.17
C GLU A 72 6.01 14.75 -3.42
N SER A 73 5.85 14.48 -2.12
CA SER A 73 6.95 14.06 -1.23
C SER A 73 7.02 12.55 -1.03
N HIS A 74 5.90 11.84 -1.20
CA HIS A 74 5.76 10.43 -0.85
C HIS A 74 5.21 9.57 -1.98
N CYS A 75 4.89 10.12 -3.15
CA CYS A 75 4.33 9.32 -4.23
C CYS A 75 5.24 9.37 -5.46
N THR A 76 5.53 8.21 -6.02
CA THR A 76 6.29 8.07 -7.27
C THR A 76 5.51 7.25 -8.27
N ALA A 77 5.68 7.52 -9.56
CA ALA A 77 5.25 6.59 -10.59
C ALA A 77 6.12 5.33 -10.50
N ALA A 78 5.49 4.16 -10.43
CA ALA A 78 6.20 2.89 -10.33
C ALA A 78 5.46 1.77 -11.06
N GLU A 79 6.25 0.90 -11.66
CA GLU A 79 5.84 -0.45 -12.02
C GLU A 79 6.33 -1.38 -10.90
N LEU A 80 5.41 -2.03 -10.16
CA LEU A 80 5.82 -2.83 -8.99
C LEU A 80 6.68 -4.04 -9.36
N SER A 81 6.47 -4.61 -10.55
CA SER A 81 7.27 -5.72 -11.08
C SER A 81 8.75 -5.38 -11.25
N GLU A 82 9.10 -4.10 -11.45
CA GLU A 82 10.50 -3.66 -11.55
C GLU A 82 11.15 -3.42 -10.18
N MET A 83 10.33 -3.32 -9.12
CA MET A 83 10.78 -2.89 -7.79
C MET A 83 10.80 -4.05 -6.78
N TYR A 84 9.94 -5.06 -6.98
CA TYR A 84 9.69 -6.09 -5.99
C TYR A 84 9.48 -7.47 -6.62
N ASP A 85 10.09 -8.49 -5.99
CA ASP A 85 9.88 -9.91 -6.31
C ASP A 85 8.61 -10.49 -5.69
N ALA A 86 7.94 -9.78 -4.79
CA ALA A 86 6.68 -10.16 -4.16
C ALA A 86 6.02 -8.93 -3.55
N VAL A 87 4.68 -8.90 -3.50
CA VAL A 87 3.95 -7.86 -2.79
C VAL A 87 2.97 -8.47 -1.80
N VAL A 88 3.08 -8.04 -0.54
CA VAL A 88 2.10 -8.32 0.50
C VAL A 88 1.31 -7.04 0.76
N HIS A 89 0.02 -7.07 0.47
CA HIS A 89 -0.90 -5.98 0.77
C HIS A 89 -1.64 -6.28 2.06
N VAL A 90 -1.58 -5.36 3.01
CA VAL A 90 -2.40 -5.37 4.23
C VAL A 90 -3.36 -4.19 4.12
N ASP A 91 -4.66 -4.48 4.06
CA ASP A 91 -5.67 -3.50 3.66
C ASP A 91 -5.87 -2.37 4.67
N ALA A 92 -5.72 -2.68 5.95
CA ALA A 92 -5.77 -1.72 7.02
C ALA A 92 -4.61 -1.98 7.99
N THR A 93 -3.90 -0.92 8.35
CA THR A 93 -2.82 -0.96 9.34
C THR A 93 -3.07 0.08 10.43
N THR A 94 -2.53 -0.15 11.61
CA THR A 94 -2.55 0.80 12.72
C THR A 94 -1.15 1.35 12.95
N PRO A 95 -0.98 2.66 13.25
CA PRO A 95 0.33 3.21 13.55
C PRO A 95 0.98 2.48 14.71
N LEU A 96 2.28 2.20 14.59
CA LEU A 96 3.07 1.67 15.70
C LEU A 96 3.15 2.73 16.80
N THR A 97 2.80 2.38 18.03
CA THR A 97 2.94 3.27 19.19
C THR A 97 4.41 3.25 19.63
N PRO A 98 5.09 4.41 19.76
CA PRO A 98 6.44 4.43 20.27
C PRO A 98 6.49 3.90 21.71
N GLU A 99 7.46 3.05 22.02
CA GLU A 99 7.76 2.69 23.40
C GLU A 99 8.19 3.95 24.20
N PRO A 100 7.81 4.07 25.48
CA PRO A 100 8.04 5.25 26.30
C PRO A 100 9.52 5.60 26.55
#